data_AF-A0A353EF55-F1
#
_entry.id   AF-A0A353EF55-F1
#
_cell.length_a   1.000
_cell.length_b   1.000
_cell.length_c   1.000
_cell.angle_alpha   90.00
_cell.angle_beta   90.00
_cell.angle_gamma   90.00
#
_symmetry.space_group_name_H-M   'P 1'
#
loop_
_entity.id
_entity.type
_entity.pdbx_description
1 polymer ?
#
loop_
_entity_poly.entity_id
_entity_poly.type
_entity_poly.pdbx_seq_one_letter_code
_entity_poly.pdbx_strand_id
1 'polypeptide(L)'
;MRATMGVVLGGVPAVAMAWLSEEIESKDLPKAMGIYVAGTAFGAMLGRVGMGLLTEYVSWRAAMAAMGGLCVIAALGFLYLLPNAKNTPILKKKGFAYHAKAWLSHLKVRALQCSYIMGFLFTSVFVTLFNYATFRLAQAPYNLSPTQISLIFLTFALGMVSSSISGYLIQRFQRTTIMAMGYGLLFVGGLVTLHESLYAIIAGVSLCTMGFFTGHSATSSFVGKTAKEHKGHATALYLLFYYLGSSVMGTIGGWVWDFSGWGGVVLMTSGVCIAGLAVVSFLKVKKLA
;
A
#
# COMPACT_ATOMS: atom_id res chain seq x y z
N MET A 1 9.40 -22.18 -1.56
CA MET A 1 7.97 -21.89 -1.80
C MET A 1 7.63 -20.40 -1.64
N ARG A 2 7.78 -19.76 -0.46
CA ARG A 2 7.42 -18.34 -0.29
C ARG A 2 8.32 -17.35 -1.06
N ALA A 3 9.63 -17.55 -1.03
CA ALA A 3 10.59 -16.71 -1.76
C ALA A 3 10.38 -16.78 -3.28
N THR A 4 10.17 -18.00 -3.81
CA THR A 4 9.93 -18.23 -5.24
C THR A 4 8.62 -17.58 -5.70
N MET A 5 7.56 -17.66 -4.90
CA MET A 5 6.30 -16.96 -5.18
C MET A 5 6.50 -15.44 -5.17
N GLY A 6 7.30 -14.90 -4.25
CA GLY A 6 7.68 -13.49 -4.23
C GLY A 6 8.43 -13.04 -5.49
N VAL A 7 9.36 -13.86 -6.00
CA VAL A 7 10.07 -13.57 -7.26
C VAL A 7 9.12 -13.51 -8.45
N VAL A 8 8.18 -14.47 -8.54
CA VAL A 8 7.21 -14.52 -9.65
C VAL A 8 6.22 -13.35 -9.59
N LEU A 9 5.71 -13.01 -8.41
CA LEU A 9 4.67 -11.99 -8.26
C LEU A 9 5.22 -10.55 -8.19
N GLY A 10 6.47 -10.37 -7.76
CA GLY A 10 7.03 -9.04 -7.49
C GLY A 10 7.08 -8.12 -8.72
N GLY A 11 7.16 -8.68 -9.93
CA GLY A 11 7.14 -7.92 -11.17
C GLY A 11 5.78 -7.35 -11.56
N VAL A 12 4.68 -7.99 -11.14
CA VAL A 12 3.33 -7.67 -11.62
C VAL A 12 2.91 -6.23 -11.30
N PRO A 13 3.02 -5.74 -10.05
CA PRO A 13 2.59 -4.37 -9.73
C PRO A 13 3.46 -3.32 -10.41
N ALA A 14 4.77 -3.57 -10.49
CA ALA A 14 5.71 -2.65 -11.12
C ALA A 14 5.45 -2.52 -12.62
N VAL A 15 5.22 -3.65 -13.32
CA VAL A 15 4.89 -3.66 -14.75
C VAL A 15 3.54 -3.00 -15.00
N ALA A 16 2.53 -3.30 -14.19
CA ALA A 16 1.20 -2.69 -14.34
C ALA A 16 1.23 -1.16 -14.17
N MET A 17 1.91 -0.66 -13.13
CA MET A 17 2.03 0.78 -12.93
C MET A 17 2.84 1.46 -14.04
N ALA A 18 3.91 0.81 -14.53
CA ALA A 18 4.70 1.33 -15.65
C ALA A 18 3.85 1.42 -16.92
N TRP A 19 3.15 0.33 -17.28
CA TRP A 19 2.25 0.28 -18.43
C TRP A 19 1.16 1.37 -18.37
N LEU A 20 0.52 1.55 -17.21
CA LEU A 20 -0.47 2.63 -17.01
C LEU A 20 0.16 4.02 -17.22
N SER A 21 1.40 4.23 -16.78
CA SER A 21 2.09 5.52 -16.94
C SER A 21 2.57 5.81 -18.37
N GLU A 22 2.67 4.78 -19.19
CA GLU A 22 3.12 4.86 -20.59
C GLU A 22 1.94 4.95 -21.57
N GLU A 23 0.85 4.22 -21.33
CA GLU A 23 -0.29 4.16 -22.25
C GLU A 23 -1.41 5.16 -21.93
N ILE A 24 -1.49 5.69 -20.69
CA ILE A 24 -2.55 6.62 -20.29
C ILE A 24 -2.04 8.06 -20.33
N GLU A 25 -2.85 8.95 -20.93
CA GLU A 25 -2.58 10.37 -20.98
C GLU A 25 -2.33 10.96 -19.59
N SER A 26 -1.40 11.92 -19.50
CA SER A 26 -0.98 12.52 -18.21
C SER A 26 -2.13 13.15 -17.42
N LYS A 27 -3.20 13.57 -18.09
CA LYS A 27 -4.42 14.13 -17.48
C LYS A 27 -5.23 13.07 -16.72
N ASP A 28 -5.32 11.86 -17.27
CA ASP A 28 -6.17 10.77 -16.75
C ASP A 28 -5.39 9.78 -15.87
N LEU A 29 -4.06 9.82 -15.92
CA LEU A 29 -3.18 8.94 -15.13
C LEU A 29 -3.51 8.91 -13.62
N PRO A 30 -3.81 10.02 -12.92
CA PRO A 30 -4.19 9.95 -11.51
C PRO A 30 -5.47 9.16 -11.26
N LYS A 31 -6.47 9.27 -12.14
CA LYS A 31 -7.74 8.54 -12.04
C LYS A 31 -7.52 7.05 -12.27
N ALA A 32 -6.77 6.69 -13.31
CA ALA A 32 -6.44 5.31 -13.62
C ALA A 32 -5.62 4.64 -12.51
N MET A 33 -4.61 5.33 -11.97
CA MET A 33 -3.85 4.86 -10.81
C MET A 33 -4.75 4.67 -9.57
N GLY A 34 -5.72 5.55 -9.35
CA GLY A 34 -6.72 5.39 -8.29
C GLY A 34 -7.53 4.11 -8.43
N ILE A 35 -8.04 3.82 -9.63
CA ILE A 35 -8.80 2.59 -9.93
C ILE A 35 -7.91 1.35 -9.75
N TYR A 36 -6.67 1.39 -10.24
CA TYR A 36 -5.70 0.31 -10.06
C TYR A 36 -5.45 0.02 -8.57
N VAL A 37 -5.18 1.06 -7.77
CA VAL A 37 -4.96 0.92 -6.33
C VAL A 37 -6.22 0.39 -5.64
N ALA A 38 -7.41 0.87 -6.02
CA ALA A 38 -8.67 0.34 -5.51
C ALA A 38 -8.83 -1.17 -5.83
N GLY A 39 -8.50 -1.60 -7.05
CA GLY A 39 -8.49 -3.02 -7.42
C GLY A 39 -7.52 -3.85 -6.58
N THR A 40 -6.32 -3.34 -6.27
CA THR A 40 -5.38 -4.04 -5.37
C THR A 40 -5.93 -4.15 -3.94
N ALA A 41 -6.62 -3.13 -3.45
CA ALA A 41 -7.29 -3.16 -2.16
C ALA A 41 -8.42 -4.19 -2.13
N PHE A 42 -9.24 -4.23 -3.19
CA PHE A 42 -10.29 -5.23 -3.35
C PHE A 42 -9.74 -6.66 -3.32
N GLY A 43 -8.68 -6.93 -4.10
CA GLY A 43 -8.03 -8.24 -4.11
C GLY A 43 -7.46 -8.63 -2.74
N ALA A 44 -6.83 -7.69 -2.03
CA ALA A 44 -6.31 -7.93 -0.68
C ALA A 44 -7.44 -8.20 0.34
N MET A 45 -8.54 -7.45 0.24
CA MET A 45 -9.74 -7.64 1.05
C MET A 45 -10.36 -9.02 0.78
N LEU A 46 -10.62 -9.35 -0.48
CA LEU A 46 -11.20 -10.63 -0.88
C LEU A 46 -10.31 -11.80 -0.48
N GLY A 47 -8.99 -11.65 -0.57
CA GLY A 47 -8.03 -12.64 -0.10
C GLY A 47 -8.11 -12.89 1.41
N ARG A 48 -8.31 -11.85 2.23
CA ARG A 48 -8.39 -11.98 3.69
C ARG A 48 -9.77 -12.44 4.16
N VAL A 49 -10.82 -11.79 3.70
CA VAL A 49 -12.22 -12.09 4.04
C VAL A 49 -12.64 -13.44 3.46
N GLY A 50 -12.34 -13.67 2.18
CA GLY A 50 -12.66 -14.93 1.49
C GLY A 50 -11.94 -16.12 2.10
N MET A 51 -10.65 -16.00 2.42
CA MET A 51 -9.94 -17.06 3.14
C MET A 51 -10.55 -17.31 4.53
N GLY A 52 -10.83 -16.26 5.31
CA GLY A 52 -11.44 -16.40 6.64
C GLY A 52 -12.76 -17.16 6.61
N LEU A 53 -13.67 -16.76 5.71
CA LEU A 53 -14.97 -17.41 5.52
C LEU A 53 -14.85 -18.85 5.01
N LEU A 54 -14.00 -19.09 4.00
CA LEU A 54 -13.84 -20.44 3.43
C LEU A 54 -13.27 -21.42 4.47
N THR A 55 -12.32 -20.97 5.31
CA THR A 55 -11.71 -21.83 6.33
C THR A 55 -12.66 -22.26 7.45
N GLU A 56 -13.86 -21.68 7.52
CA GLU A 56 -14.91 -22.11 8.45
C GLU A 56 -15.58 -23.42 7.98
N TYR A 57 -15.67 -23.63 6.66
CA TYR A 57 -16.39 -24.75 6.06
C TYR A 57 -15.47 -25.80 5.43
N VAL A 58 -14.27 -25.40 4.98
CA VAL A 58 -13.33 -26.29 4.31
C VAL A 58 -11.93 -26.17 4.89
N SER A 59 -11.10 -27.19 4.64
CA SER A 59 -9.69 -27.13 5.03
C SER A 59 -8.96 -25.93 4.40
N TRP A 60 -7.93 -25.43 5.08
CA TRP A 60 -7.10 -24.33 4.57
C TRP A 60 -6.49 -24.60 3.19
N ARG A 61 -6.24 -25.88 2.84
CA ARG A 61 -5.74 -26.28 1.52
C ARG A 61 -6.80 -26.07 0.44
N ALA A 62 -8.05 -26.47 0.72
CA ALA A 62 -9.16 -26.29 -0.21
C ALA A 62 -9.51 -24.79 -0.37
N ALA A 63 -9.51 -24.03 0.72
CA ALA A 63 -9.68 -22.57 0.68
C ALA A 63 -8.60 -21.89 -0.18
N MET A 64 -7.33 -22.26 0.01
CA MET A 64 -6.22 -21.77 -0.83
C MET A 64 -6.38 -22.15 -2.30
N ALA A 65 -6.83 -23.37 -2.60
CA ALA A 65 -7.08 -23.83 -3.97
C ALA A 65 -8.21 -23.03 -4.63
N ALA A 66 -9.31 -22.78 -3.91
CA ALA A 66 -10.43 -21.97 -4.41
C ALA A 66 -10.00 -20.52 -4.71
N MET A 67 -9.26 -19.90 -3.80
CA MET A 67 -8.70 -18.55 -4.02
C MET A 67 -7.71 -18.53 -5.18
N GLY A 68 -6.87 -19.56 -5.31
CA GLY A 68 -5.96 -19.71 -6.45
C GLY A 68 -6.70 -19.83 -7.77
N GLY A 69 -7.80 -20.59 -7.82
CA GLY A 69 -8.68 -20.70 -8.98
C GLY A 69 -9.29 -19.35 -9.38
N LEU A 70 -9.74 -18.56 -8.40
CA LEU A 70 -10.22 -17.20 -8.66
C LEU A 70 -9.13 -16.28 -9.24
N CYS A 71 -7.90 -16.39 -8.75
CA CYS A 71 -6.77 -15.67 -9.34
C CYS A 71 -6.49 -16.09 -10.79
N VAL A 72 -6.62 -17.38 -11.13
CA VAL A 72 -6.48 -17.88 -12.51
C VAL A 72 -7.58 -17.31 -13.41
N ILE A 73 -8.84 -17.30 -12.95
CA ILE A 73 -9.95 -16.72 -13.69
C ILE A 73 -9.71 -15.22 -13.96
N ALA A 74 -9.27 -14.48 -12.95
CA ALA A 74 -8.93 -13.06 -13.10
C ALA A 74 -7.77 -12.84 -14.09
N ALA A 75 -6.75 -13.70 -14.05
CA ALA A 75 -5.64 -13.64 -14.99
C ALA A 75 -6.07 -13.93 -16.44
N LEU A 76 -6.93 -14.93 -16.66
CA LEU A 76 -7.51 -15.22 -17.97
C LEU A 76 -8.38 -14.08 -18.48
N GLY A 77 -9.21 -13.50 -17.60
CA GLY A 77 -10.01 -12.31 -17.92
C GLY A 77 -9.15 -11.12 -18.31
N PHE A 78 -8.05 -10.88 -17.59
CA PHE A 78 -7.07 -9.85 -17.95
C PHE A 78 -6.47 -10.11 -19.34
N LEU A 79 -6.04 -11.34 -19.65
CA LEU A 79 -5.48 -11.69 -20.95
C LEU A 79 -6.48 -11.48 -22.10
N TYR A 80 -7.76 -11.75 -21.86
CA TYR A 80 -8.80 -11.59 -22.87
C TYR A 80 -9.22 -10.12 -23.08
N LEU A 81 -9.21 -9.32 -22.01
CA LEU A 81 -9.65 -7.92 -22.03
C LEU A 81 -8.52 -6.93 -22.34
N LEU A 82 -7.26 -7.33 -22.17
CA LEU A 82 -6.11 -6.45 -22.40
C LEU A 82 -6.05 -6.09 -23.90
N PRO A 83 -6.23 -4.81 -24.27
CA PRO A 83 -6.09 -4.41 -25.67
C PRO A 83 -4.64 -4.62 -26.12
N ASN A 84 -4.46 -4.95 -27.41
CA ASN A 84 -3.12 -5.04 -28.01
C ASN A 84 -2.35 -3.74 -27.74
N ALA A 85 -1.15 -3.86 -27.16
CA ALA A 85 -0.29 -2.72 -26.85
C ALA A 85 -0.03 -1.92 -28.12
N LYS A 86 -0.48 -0.66 -28.15
CA LYS A 86 -0.35 0.22 -29.32
C LYS A 86 1.00 0.92 -29.33
N ASN A 87 1.58 1.16 -28.16
CA ASN A 87 2.84 1.86 -27.99
C ASN A 87 3.92 0.95 -27.38
N THR A 88 4.16 -0.23 -27.95
CA THR A 88 5.32 -1.04 -27.55
C THR A 88 6.59 -0.52 -28.23
N PRO A 89 7.46 0.27 -27.57
CA PRO A 89 8.77 0.55 -28.12
C PRO A 89 9.52 -0.78 -28.25
N ILE A 90 10.29 -0.93 -29.32
CA ILE A 90 11.22 -2.06 -29.49
C ILE A 90 12.14 -2.08 -28.27
N LEU A 91 11.94 -3.05 -27.37
CA LEU A 91 12.76 -3.24 -26.18
C LEU A 91 14.16 -3.67 -26.62
N LYS A 92 15.06 -2.71 -26.86
CA LYS A 92 16.49 -3.01 -26.96
C LYS A 92 16.89 -3.64 -25.63
N LYS A 93 17.46 -4.86 -25.65
CA LYS A 93 18.02 -5.49 -24.45
C LYS A 93 19.10 -4.56 -23.89
N LYS A 94 18.81 -3.90 -22.78
CA LYS A 94 19.77 -3.06 -22.07
C LYS A 94 20.43 -3.89 -20.98
N GLY A 95 21.75 -3.82 -20.88
CA GLY A 95 22.50 -4.55 -19.86
C GLY A 95 22.21 -4.05 -18.44
N PHE A 96 22.52 -4.86 -17.43
CA PHE A 96 22.30 -4.54 -16.01
C PHE A 96 22.87 -3.17 -15.61
N ALA A 97 24.04 -2.79 -16.12
CA ALA A 97 24.69 -1.51 -15.86
C ALA A 97 23.80 -0.30 -16.21
N TYR A 98 22.98 -0.40 -17.26
CA TYR A 98 22.02 0.64 -17.63
C TYR A 98 20.92 0.77 -16.57
N HIS A 99 20.35 -0.35 -16.10
CA HIS A 99 19.30 -0.35 -15.08
C HIS A 99 19.84 0.16 -13.75
N ALA A 100 21.04 -0.28 -13.35
CA ALA A 100 21.74 0.20 -12.16
C ALA A 100 21.93 1.72 -12.19
N LYS A 101 22.41 2.27 -13.32
CA LYS A 101 22.58 3.72 -13.50
C LYS A 101 21.25 4.47 -13.39
N ALA A 102 20.17 3.95 -13.98
CA ALA A 102 18.85 4.56 -13.93
C ALA A 102 18.25 4.57 -12.50
N TRP A 103 18.43 3.50 -11.72
CA TRP A 103 18.04 3.51 -10.31
C TRP A 103 18.88 4.49 -9.48
N LEU A 104 20.19 4.48 -9.67
CA LEU A 104 21.12 5.39 -8.97
C LEU A 104 20.82 6.86 -9.29
N SER A 105 20.44 7.20 -10.52
CA SER A 105 20.06 8.58 -10.86
C SER A 105 18.81 9.04 -10.11
N HIS A 106 17.81 8.17 -9.96
CA HIS A 106 16.59 8.50 -9.20
C HIS A 106 16.86 8.65 -7.70
N LEU A 107 17.79 7.87 -7.16
CA LEU A 107 18.24 8.00 -5.77
C LEU A 107 18.97 9.31 -5.50
N LYS A 108 19.41 10.06 -6.52
CA LYS A 108 20.03 11.40 -6.32
C LYS A 108 18.99 12.53 -6.30
N VAL A 109 17.76 12.28 -6.75
CA VAL A 109 16.70 13.30 -6.80
C VAL A 109 16.01 13.37 -5.44
N ARG A 110 16.19 14.49 -4.72
CA ARG A 110 15.68 14.65 -3.34
C ARG A 110 14.17 14.45 -3.21
N ALA A 111 13.39 14.92 -4.18
CA ALA A 111 11.94 14.73 -4.18
C ALA A 111 11.54 13.25 -4.28
N LEU A 112 12.30 12.44 -5.04
CA LEU A 112 12.08 11.00 -5.14
C LEU A 112 12.53 10.28 -3.88
N GLN A 113 13.68 10.65 -3.30
CA GLN A 113 14.13 10.11 -2.01
C GLN A 113 13.06 10.26 -0.92
N CYS A 114 12.50 11.48 -0.76
CA CYS A 114 11.41 11.71 0.19
C CYS A 114 10.19 10.85 -0.12
N SER A 115 9.87 10.64 -1.40
CA SER A 115 8.75 9.79 -1.81
C SER A 115 8.96 8.32 -1.48
N TYR A 116 10.19 7.81 -1.65
CA TYR A 116 10.55 6.44 -1.28
C TYR A 116 10.48 6.23 0.23
N ILE A 117 11.01 7.18 1.00
CA ILE A 117 10.90 7.18 2.46
C ILE A 117 9.43 7.21 2.88
N MET A 118 8.60 8.07 2.28
CA MET A 118 7.16 8.10 2.59
C MET A 118 6.47 6.77 2.24
N GLY A 119 6.82 6.14 1.10
CA GLY A 119 6.31 4.82 0.73
C GLY A 119 6.62 3.77 1.81
N PHE A 120 7.85 3.76 2.30
CA PHE A 120 8.29 2.91 3.42
C PHE A 120 7.49 3.20 4.71
N LEU A 121 7.33 4.46 5.09
CA LEU A 121 6.68 4.83 6.36
C LEU A 121 5.16 4.57 6.33
N PHE A 122 4.46 4.91 5.24
CA PHE A 122 3.02 4.66 5.11
C PHE A 122 2.67 3.18 5.29
N THR A 123 3.35 2.31 4.55
CA THR A 123 3.08 0.86 4.61
C THR A 123 3.58 0.23 5.89
N SER A 124 4.67 0.76 6.49
CA SER A 124 5.13 0.33 7.81
C SER A 124 4.02 0.47 8.85
N VAL A 125 3.36 1.63 8.91
CA VAL A 125 2.25 1.86 9.85
C VAL A 125 1.08 0.93 9.53
N PHE A 126 0.63 0.93 8.28
CA PHE A 126 -0.57 0.22 7.88
C PHE A 126 -0.45 -1.30 8.08
N VAL A 127 0.64 -1.91 7.60
CA VAL A 127 0.84 -3.36 7.70
C VAL A 127 1.02 -3.79 9.15
N THR A 128 1.80 -3.02 9.93
CA THR A 128 2.00 -3.32 11.35
C THR A 128 0.67 -3.29 12.11
N LEU A 129 -0.10 -2.21 11.99
CA LEU A 129 -1.40 -2.10 12.67
C LEU A 129 -2.33 -3.26 12.29
N PHE A 130 -2.47 -3.58 11.00
CA PHE A 130 -3.34 -4.68 10.58
C PHE A 130 -2.85 -6.05 11.05
N ASN A 131 -1.54 -6.33 10.98
CA ASN A 131 -1.01 -7.61 11.44
C ASN A 131 -1.29 -7.80 12.94
N TYR A 132 -0.95 -6.81 13.77
CA TYR A 132 -1.09 -6.94 15.23
C TYR A 132 -2.52 -6.72 15.74
N ALA A 133 -3.37 -6.03 14.99
CA ALA A 133 -4.80 -5.96 15.29
C ALA A 133 -5.44 -7.36 15.26
N THR A 134 -5.01 -8.22 14.33
CA THR A 134 -5.53 -9.61 14.30
C THR A 134 -5.16 -10.39 15.57
N PHE A 135 -3.93 -10.24 16.08
CA PHE A 135 -3.52 -10.87 17.34
C PHE A 135 -4.27 -10.30 18.53
N ARG A 136 -4.44 -8.98 18.60
CA ARG A 136 -5.21 -8.33 19.66
C ARG A 136 -6.65 -8.82 19.71
N LEU A 137 -7.33 -8.85 18.56
CA LEU A 137 -8.74 -9.24 18.49
C LEU A 137 -8.97 -10.75 18.73
N ALA A 138 -7.94 -11.58 18.54
CA ALA A 138 -7.98 -13.00 18.87
C ALA A 138 -7.85 -13.28 20.36
N GLN A 139 -7.28 -12.35 21.14
CA GLN A 139 -7.06 -12.49 22.57
C GLN A 139 -8.17 -11.82 23.40
N ALA A 140 -8.18 -12.07 24.70
CA ALA A 140 -9.05 -11.37 25.64
C ALA A 140 -8.80 -9.85 25.57
N PRO A 141 -9.84 -9.01 25.71
CA PRO A 141 -11.24 -9.35 26.03
C PRO A 141 -12.12 -9.75 24.83
N TYR A 142 -11.60 -9.73 23.60
CA TYR A 142 -12.44 -9.86 22.39
C TYR A 142 -12.69 -11.31 21.97
N ASN A 143 -11.66 -12.16 22.03
CA ASN A 143 -11.73 -13.58 21.68
C ASN A 143 -12.49 -13.86 20.36
N LEU A 144 -12.29 -13.01 19.34
CA LEU A 144 -13.00 -13.14 18.08
C LEU A 144 -12.48 -14.35 17.29
N SER A 145 -13.39 -15.01 16.58
CA SER A 145 -13.04 -16.10 15.69
C SER A 145 -12.21 -15.61 14.49
N PRO A 146 -11.44 -16.48 13.81
CA PRO A 146 -10.72 -16.12 12.59
C PRO A 146 -11.62 -15.48 11.52
N THR A 147 -12.86 -15.98 11.36
CA THR A 147 -13.86 -15.39 10.47
C THR A 147 -14.20 -13.96 10.88
N GLN A 148 -14.52 -13.72 12.15
CA GLN A 148 -14.87 -12.39 12.65
C GLN A 148 -13.71 -11.40 12.51
N ILE A 149 -12.48 -11.84 12.81
CA ILE A 149 -11.27 -11.03 12.61
C ILE A 149 -11.09 -10.70 11.12
N SER A 150 -11.38 -11.63 10.21
CA SER A 150 -11.27 -11.38 8.77
C SER A 150 -12.21 -10.26 8.29
N LEU A 151 -13.35 -10.04 8.96
CA LEU A 151 -14.30 -8.98 8.58
C LEU A 151 -13.73 -7.57 8.78
N ILE A 152 -12.71 -7.37 9.61
CA ILE A 152 -12.06 -6.04 9.75
C ILE A 152 -11.44 -5.58 8.42
N PHE A 153 -11.08 -6.51 7.53
CA PHE A 153 -10.53 -6.18 6.22
C PHE A 153 -11.58 -5.61 5.27
N LEU A 154 -12.89 -5.69 5.58
CA LEU A 154 -13.93 -4.97 4.84
C LEU A 154 -13.72 -3.45 4.86
N THR A 155 -12.99 -2.93 5.86
CA THR A 155 -12.57 -1.52 5.91
C THR A 155 -11.73 -1.11 4.69
N PHE A 156 -11.13 -2.06 3.95
CA PHE A 156 -10.42 -1.78 2.70
C PHE A 156 -11.33 -1.17 1.64
N ALA A 157 -12.65 -1.38 1.72
CA ALA A 157 -13.62 -0.68 0.89
C ALA A 157 -13.56 0.85 1.08
N LEU A 158 -13.35 1.32 2.32
CA LEU A 158 -13.13 2.73 2.59
C LEU A 158 -11.82 3.22 1.97
N GLY A 159 -10.80 2.35 1.93
CA GLY A 159 -9.54 2.61 1.23
C GLY A 159 -9.70 2.76 -0.29
N MET A 160 -10.54 1.94 -0.92
CA MET A 160 -10.88 2.06 -2.34
C MET A 160 -11.52 3.41 -2.67
N VAL A 161 -12.44 3.85 -1.81
CA VAL A 161 -13.11 5.14 -1.96
C VAL A 161 -12.13 6.28 -1.70
N SER A 162 -11.33 6.20 -0.62
CA SER A 162 -10.40 7.28 -0.25
C SER A 162 -9.24 7.44 -1.22
N SER A 163 -8.76 6.38 -1.87
CA SER A 163 -7.74 6.45 -2.92
C SER A 163 -8.25 7.17 -4.18
N SER A 164 -9.51 6.91 -4.54
CA SER A 164 -10.20 7.55 -5.66
C SER A 164 -10.45 9.04 -5.39
N ILE A 165 -10.95 9.37 -4.20
CA ILE A 165 -11.13 10.75 -3.74
C ILE A 165 -9.77 11.48 -3.68
N SER A 166 -8.70 10.83 -3.21
CA SER A 166 -7.34 11.40 -3.18
C SER A 166 -6.89 11.87 -4.56
N GLY A 167 -7.14 11.08 -5.62
CA GLY A 167 -6.81 11.44 -7.01
C GLY A 167 -7.50 12.71 -7.51
N TYR A 168 -8.69 13.02 -6.98
CA TYR A 168 -9.40 14.28 -7.22
C TYR A 168 -8.85 15.41 -6.34
N LEU A 169 -8.65 15.16 -5.05
CA LEU A 169 -8.17 16.16 -4.09
C LEU A 169 -6.79 16.72 -4.46
N ILE A 170 -5.90 15.91 -5.03
CA ILE A 170 -4.57 16.38 -5.50
C ILE A 170 -4.63 17.33 -6.71
N GLN A 171 -5.80 17.49 -7.34
CA GLN A 171 -6.02 18.49 -8.40
C GLN A 171 -6.44 19.84 -7.80
N ARG A 172 -7.09 19.83 -6.63
CA ARG A 172 -7.58 21.04 -5.94
C ARG A 172 -6.64 21.54 -4.84
N PHE A 173 -5.91 20.64 -4.20
CA PHE A 173 -5.02 20.92 -3.08
C PHE A 173 -3.58 20.53 -3.40
N GLN A 174 -2.64 21.08 -2.63
CA GLN A 174 -1.24 20.69 -2.73
C GLN A 174 -1.06 19.21 -2.35
N ARG A 175 -0.29 18.46 -3.16
CA ARG A 175 0.00 17.03 -2.93
C ARG A 175 0.55 16.75 -1.54
N THR A 176 1.43 17.62 -1.03
CA THR A 176 2.00 17.53 0.31
C THR A 176 0.95 17.67 1.41
N THR A 177 -0.12 18.43 1.20
CA THR A 177 -1.24 18.50 2.14
C THR A 177 -2.01 17.19 2.17
N ILE A 178 -2.25 16.55 1.02
CA ILE A 178 -2.92 15.25 0.97
C ILE A 178 -2.06 14.14 1.59
N MET A 179 -0.74 14.18 1.39
CA MET A 179 0.21 13.30 2.08
C MET A 179 0.17 13.49 3.60
N ALA A 180 0.20 14.75 4.08
CA ALA A 180 0.11 15.05 5.51
C ALA A 180 -1.23 14.59 6.11
N MET A 181 -2.35 14.78 5.38
CA MET A 181 -3.66 14.29 5.79
C MET A 181 -3.67 12.77 5.93
N GLY A 182 -3.01 12.04 5.02
CA GLY A 182 -2.85 10.58 5.12
C GLY A 182 -2.16 10.15 6.42
N TYR A 183 -1.04 10.78 6.79
CA TYR A 183 -0.37 10.50 8.07
C TYR A 183 -1.18 10.94 9.27
N GLY A 184 -1.89 12.07 9.19
CA GLY A 184 -2.77 12.53 10.25
C GLY A 184 -3.90 11.54 10.54
N LEU A 185 -4.53 11.00 9.50
CA LEU A 185 -5.56 9.96 9.61
C LEU A 185 -5.00 8.66 10.18
N LEU A 186 -3.81 8.24 9.77
CA LEU A 186 -3.13 7.07 10.36
C LEU A 186 -2.81 7.27 11.85
N PHE A 187 -2.29 8.45 12.20
CA PHE A 187 -1.97 8.79 13.59
C PHE A 187 -3.21 8.79 14.47
N VAL A 188 -4.25 9.54 14.08
CA VAL A 188 -5.52 9.61 14.82
C VAL A 188 -6.19 8.25 14.87
N GLY A 189 -6.23 7.52 13.75
CA GLY A 189 -6.79 6.17 13.69
C GLY A 189 -6.09 5.22 14.66
N GLY A 190 -4.75 5.23 14.69
CA GLY A 190 -3.96 4.45 15.65
C GLY A 190 -4.29 4.78 17.09
N LEU A 191 -4.38 6.07 17.45
CA LEU A 191 -4.76 6.49 18.80
C LEU A 191 -6.19 6.06 19.17
N VAL A 192 -7.14 6.18 18.26
CA VAL A 192 -8.53 5.74 18.48
C VAL A 192 -8.59 4.25 18.78
N THR A 193 -7.71 3.44 18.16
CA THR A 193 -7.67 2.01 18.48
C THR A 193 -7.20 1.70 19.90
N LEU A 194 -6.59 2.63 20.66
CA LEU A 194 -6.21 2.36 22.05
C LEU A 194 -7.43 2.12 22.95
N HIS A 195 -8.59 2.63 22.54
CA HIS A 195 -9.83 2.41 23.26
C HIS A 195 -10.23 0.91 23.25
N GLU A 196 -10.90 0.46 24.31
CA GLU A 196 -11.30 -0.95 24.48
C GLU A 196 -12.54 -1.33 23.69
N SER A 197 -13.45 -0.40 23.42
CA SER A 197 -14.64 -0.64 22.59
C SER A 197 -14.27 -1.17 21.20
N LEU A 198 -14.88 -2.30 20.81
CA LEU A 198 -14.70 -2.88 19.47
C LEU A 198 -15.09 -1.90 18.35
N TYR A 199 -16.13 -1.08 18.57
CA TYR A 199 -16.53 -0.05 17.62
C TYR A 199 -15.45 1.02 17.42
N ALA A 200 -14.77 1.41 18.51
CA ALA A 200 -13.66 2.35 18.42
C ALA A 200 -12.48 1.73 17.66
N ILE A 201 -12.17 0.44 17.87
CA ILE A 201 -11.13 -0.26 17.10
C ILE A 201 -11.49 -0.28 15.61
N ILE A 202 -12.73 -0.63 15.26
CA ILE A 202 -13.19 -0.64 13.86
C ILE A 202 -13.09 0.76 13.24
N ALA A 203 -13.51 1.80 13.97
CA ALA A 203 -13.40 3.19 13.52
C ALA A 203 -11.92 3.60 13.34
N GLY A 204 -11.05 3.28 14.29
CA GLY A 204 -9.63 3.60 14.23
C GLY A 204 -8.92 2.89 13.07
N VAL A 205 -9.18 1.60 12.87
CA VAL A 205 -8.67 0.83 11.72
C VAL A 205 -9.22 1.37 10.41
N SER A 206 -10.49 1.79 10.36
CA SER A 206 -11.09 2.45 9.19
C SER A 206 -10.39 3.76 8.84
N LEU A 207 -10.10 4.62 9.83
CA LEU A 207 -9.33 5.85 9.66
C LEU A 207 -7.91 5.55 9.17
N CYS A 208 -7.25 4.54 9.74
CA CYS A 208 -5.93 4.10 9.28
C CYS A 208 -5.97 3.67 7.81
N THR A 209 -6.97 2.88 7.42
CA THR A 209 -7.16 2.46 6.03
C THR A 209 -7.35 3.65 5.10
N MET A 210 -8.25 4.58 5.45
CA MET A 210 -8.46 5.78 4.65
C MET A 210 -7.16 6.60 4.52
N GLY A 211 -6.45 6.81 5.63
CA GLY A 211 -5.20 7.56 5.68
C GLY A 211 -4.09 6.95 4.83
N PHE A 212 -3.87 5.64 4.94
CA PHE A 212 -2.90 4.91 4.14
C PHE A 212 -3.21 5.03 2.64
N PHE A 213 -4.44 4.71 2.23
CA PHE A 213 -4.80 4.72 0.80
C PHE A 213 -4.77 6.13 0.20
N THR A 214 -5.18 7.15 0.96
CA THR A 214 -5.08 8.55 0.54
C THR A 214 -3.62 8.98 0.36
N GLY A 215 -2.77 8.74 1.36
CA GLY A 215 -1.36 9.12 1.36
C GLY A 215 -0.52 8.36 0.34
N HIS A 216 -0.74 7.04 0.23
CA HIS A 216 -0.06 6.17 -0.73
C HIS A 216 -0.42 6.55 -2.18
N SER A 217 -1.70 6.78 -2.48
CA SER A 217 -2.16 7.21 -3.81
C SER A 217 -1.52 8.55 -4.21
N ALA A 218 -1.52 9.53 -3.30
CA ALA A 218 -0.91 10.84 -3.55
C ALA A 218 0.61 10.74 -3.78
N THR A 219 1.30 9.91 -3.01
CA THR A 219 2.75 9.70 -3.09
C THR A 219 3.16 8.95 -4.34
N SER A 220 2.50 7.85 -4.66
CA SER A 220 2.74 7.06 -5.87
C SER A 220 2.56 7.91 -7.13
N SER A 221 1.46 8.69 -7.20
CA SER A 221 1.24 9.63 -8.30
C SER A 221 2.33 10.71 -8.39
N PHE A 222 2.88 11.16 -7.25
CA PHE A 222 3.96 12.14 -7.23
C PHE A 222 5.30 11.58 -7.74
N VAL A 223 5.59 10.29 -7.51
CA VAL A 223 6.76 9.60 -8.09
C VAL A 223 6.66 9.59 -9.61
N GLY A 224 5.52 9.17 -10.15
CA GLY A 224 5.30 9.11 -11.61
C GLY A 224 5.38 10.48 -12.29
N LYS A 225 4.96 11.55 -11.61
CA LYS A 225 5.07 12.93 -12.12
C LYS A 225 6.50 13.51 -12.02
N THR A 226 7.22 13.18 -10.95
CA THR A 226 8.56 13.72 -10.68
C THR A 226 9.63 13.07 -11.56
N ALA A 227 9.47 11.78 -11.88
CA ALA A 227 10.38 11.08 -12.76
C ALA A 227 10.21 11.55 -14.23
N LYS A 228 11.19 12.31 -14.74
CA LYS A 228 11.20 12.78 -16.14
C LYS A 228 11.59 11.68 -17.12
N GLU A 229 12.53 10.82 -16.72
CA GLU A 229 13.05 9.70 -17.50
C GLU A 229 12.95 8.40 -16.70
N HIS A 230 12.93 7.25 -17.39
CA HIS A 230 12.95 5.92 -16.77
C HIS A 230 11.90 5.78 -15.64
N LYS A 231 10.65 6.18 -15.92
CA LYS A 231 9.56 6.21 -14.92
C LYS A 231 9.34 4.86 -14.24
N GLY A 232 9.42 3.77 -15.02
CA GLY A 232 9.34 2.40 -14.48
C GLY A 232 10.38 2.12 -13.38
N HIS A 233 11.62 2.58 -13.52
CA HIS A 233 12.66 2.43 -12.49
C HIS A 233 12.36 3.22 -11.23
N ALA A 234 11.81 4.43 -11.36
CA ALA A 234 11.45 5.25 -10.21
C ALA A 234 10.28 4.63 -9.43
N THR A 235 9.27 4.12 -10.13
CA THR A 235 8.13 3.42 -9.53
C THR A 235 8.57 2.10 -8.89
N ALA A 236 9.46 1.35 -9.52
CA ALA A 236 10.02 0.12 -8.96
C ALA A 236 10.78 0.37 -7.65
N LEU A 237 11.57 1.45 -7.57
CA LEU A 237 12.21 1.86 -6.31
C LEU A 237 11.17 2.22 -5.25
N TYR A 238 10.13 2.96 -5.61
CA TYR A 238 9.06 3.27 -4.67
C TYR A 238 8.41 2.01 -4.10
N LEU A 239 8.08 1.04 -4.95
CA LEU A 239 7.51 -0.25 -4.53
C LEU A 239 8.51 -1.08 -3.71
N LEU A 240 9.80 -1.03 -4.01
CA LEU A 240 10.83 -1.68 -3.21
C LEU A 240 10.83 -1.13 -1.78
N PHE A 241 10.91 0.19 -1.62
CA PHE A 241 10.87 0.82 -0.30
C PHE A 241 9.54 0.57 0.43
N TYR A 242 8.44 0.54 -0.31
CA TYR A 242 7.13 0.14 0.20
C TYR A 242 7.18 -1.29 0.79
N TYR A 243 7.59 -2.30 0.02
CA TYR A 243 7.63 -3.66 0.55
C TYR A 243 8.71 -3.86 1.63
N LEU A 244 9.81 -3.10 1.59
CA LEU A 244 10.79 -3.05 2.67
C LEU A 244 10.18 -2.54 3.97
N GLY A 245 9.36 -1.48 3.93
CA GLY A 245 8.67 -0.97 5.12
C GLY A 245 7.75 -2.01 5.74
N SER A 246 6.93 -2.65 4.91
CA SER A 246 6.04 -3.74 5.31
C SER A 246 6.80 -4.89 5.98
N SER A 247 7.97 -5.25 5.44
CA SER A 247 8.78 -6.36 5.96
C SER A 247 9.51 -6.01 7.25
N VAL A 248 10.27 -4.91 7.25
CA VAL A 248 11.13 -4.50 8.38
C VAL A 248 10.29 -4.10 9.58
N MET A 249 9.34 -3.18 9.41
CA MET A 249 8.53 -2.71 10.53
C MET A 249 7.48 -3.74 10.95
N GLY A 250 7.02 -4.59 10.01
CA GLY A 250 6.22 -5.76 10.36
C GLY A 250 6.95 -6.70 11.32
N THR A 251 8.24 -7.00 11.08
CA THR A 251 9.04 -7.83 12.00
C THR A 251 9.33 -7.13 13.32
N ILE A 252 9.78 -5.87 13.30
CA ILE A 252 10.05 -5.09 14.51
C ILE A 252 8.79 -4.95 15.37
N GLY A 253 7.63 -4.76 14.73
CA GLY A 253 6.34 -4.71 15.40
C GLY A 253 6.02 -5.98 16.19
N GLY A 254 6.57 -7.13 15.82
CA GLY A 254 6.40 -8.39 16.53
C GLY A 254 7.10 -8.38 17.88
N TRP A 255 8.36 -7.93 17.89
CA TRP A 255 9.09 -7.74 19.13
C TRP A 255 8.39 -6.71 20.02
N VAL A 256 7.96 -5.58 19.46
CA VAL A 256 7.23 -4.55 20.22
C VAL A 256 5.91 -5.09 20.79
N TRP A 257 5.18 -5.89 20.02
CA TRP A 257 3.96 -6.56 20.48
C TRP A 257 4.23 -7.49 21.66
N ASP A 258 5.26 -8.32 21.57
CA ASP A 258 5.60 -9.29 22.62
C ASP A 258 6.00 -8.60 23.95
N PHE A 259 6.69 -7.44 23.89
CA PHE A 259 7.14 -6.71 25.08
C PHE A 259 6.14 -5.70 25.64
N SER A 260 5.32 -5.08 24.80
CA SER A 260 4.50 -3.90 25.18
C SER A 260 3.06 -3.96 24.67
N GLY A 261 2.66 -5.09 24.09
CA GLY A 261 1.31 -5.32 23.59
C GLY A 261 0.84 -4.27 22.58
N TRP A 262 -0.47 -4.03 22.55
CA TRP A 262 -1.07 -3.09 21.60
C TRP A 262 -0.60 -1.65 21.79
N GLY A 263 -0.45 -1.21 23.04
CA GLY A 263 0.00 0.14 23.36
C GLY A 263 1.36 0.45 22.77
N GLY A 264 2.31 -0.50 22.86
CA GLY A 264 3.62 -0.38 22.23
C GLY A 264 3.55 -0.28 20.71
N VAL A 265 2.69 -1.09 20.07
CA VAL A 265 2.49 -1.06 18.61
C VAL A 265 1.93 0.31 18.17
N VAL A 266 0.94 0.84 18.89
CA VAL A 266 0.38 2.18 18.59
C VAL A 266 1.43 3.27 18.81
N LEU A 267 2.22 3.20 19.89
CA LEU A 267 3.28 4.17 20.15
C LEU A 267 4.34 4.17 19.05
N MET A 268 4.82 2.99 18.66
CA MET A 268 5.81 2.83 17.59
C MET A 268 5.28 3.41 16.27
N THR A 269 4.06 3.02 15.88
CA THR A 269 3.45 3.47 14.63
C THR A 269 3.12 4.97 14.65
N SER A 270 2.79 5.52 15.82
CA SER A 270 2.63 6.96 16.02
C SER A 270 3.94 7.72 15.79
N GLY A 271 5.07 7.20 16.29
CA GLY A 271 6.40 7.74 15.99
C GLY A 271 6.74 7.72 14.49
N VAL A 272 6.38 6.63 13.80
CA VAL A 272 6.54 6.52 12.33
C VAL A 272 5.67 7.55 11.59
N CYS A 273 4.43 7.78 12.03
CA CYS A 273 3.57 8.83 11.47
C CYS A 273 4.18 10.23 11.66
N ILE A 274 4.72 10.54 12.84
CA ILE A 274 5.39 11.82 13.11
C ILE A 274 6.61 12.00 12.21
N ALA A 275 7.44 10.96 12.05
CA ALA A 275 8.55 10.98 11.10
C ALA A 275 8.07 11.22 9.66
N GLY A 276 6.96 10.60 9.27
CA GLY A 276 6.31 10.83 7.97
C GLY A 276 5.89 12.29 7.76
N LEU A 277 5.25 12.90 8.77
CA LEU A 277 4.87 14.31 8.74
C LEU A 277 6.10 15.24 8.63
N ALA A 278 7.20 14.92 9.31
CA ALA A 278 8.46 15.65 9.18
C ALA A 278 9.03 15.54 7.75
N VAL A 279 9.00 14.36 7.13
CA VAL A 279 9.42 14.20 5.72
C VAL A 279 8.56 15.04 4.78
N VAL A 280 7.24 15.10 5.03
CA VAL A 280 6.32 15.94 4.24
C VAL A 280 6.61 17.43 4.41
N SER A 281 6.98 17.90 5.61
CA SER A 281 7.30 19.32 5.83
C SER A 281 8.57 19.73 5.09
N PHE A 282 9.60 18.89 5.04
CA PHE A 282 10.80 19.14 4.22
C PHE A 282 10.50 19.28 2.72
N LEU A 283 9.49 18.57 2.21
CA LEU A 283 9.03 18.74 0.82
C LEU A 283 8.27 20.05 0.59
N LYS A 284 7.59 20.61 1.61
CA LYS A 284 6.88 21.89 1.50
C LYS A 284 7.85 23.08 1.47
N VAL A 285 8.84 23.09 2.37
CA VAL A 285 9.78 24.22 2.53
C VAL A 285 10.55 24.51 1.24
N LYS A 286 10.93 23.47 0.50
CA LYS A 286 11.77 23.63 -0.69
C LYS A 286 11.02 24.02 -1.97
N LYS A 287 9.69 24.22 -1.91
CA LYS A 287 8.90 24.83 -2.99
C LYS A 287 8.76 26.35 -2.83
N LEU A 288 9.22 26.90 -1.70
CA LEU A 288 9.20 28.32 -1.36
C LEU A 288 10.60 28.96 -1.41
N ALA A 289 11.62 28.20 -1.83
CA ALA A 289 13.01 28.62 -2.05
C ALA A 289 13.43 28.21 -3.46
#